data_AF-A0A7C6UE52-F1
#
_entry.id   AF-A0A7C6UE52-F1
#
_cell.length_a   1.000
_cell.length_b   1.000
_cell.length_c   1.000
_cell.angle_alpha   90.00
_cell.angle_beta   90.00
_cell.angle_gamma   90.00
#
_symmetry.space_group_name_H-M   'P 1'
#
loop_
_entity.id
_entity.type
_entity.pdbx_description
1 polymer ?
#
loop_
_entity_poly.entity_id
_entity_poly.type
_entity_poly.pdbx_seq_one_letter_code
_entity_poly.pdbx_strand_id
1 'polypeptide(L)'
;MFNQDMDGPNATIGPSWIGHLTRCPEFRTLVYTRYLELQDQIVNLYKANDLGDARIDVLLKEYDNSFSRDLKRWPISVYRNDLYRTTETTFAESVTFLRSFLEKRNQWLLANMIPKDFDSTSAPAVTKAADPTNATVIVNGKRIAFDAYNIEGNNYFKLRDLAMVFSGSGKQFEVDWKEDVRAINLVSGRRYTPVGGELAKGAKGKVQSTLWTSAIYKDNAKVSLTAYNIRGNNYFKLRDVTKLFNIGVGWEPHTKTIELDTALSYQEP
;
A
#
# COMPACT_ATOMS: atom_id res chain seq x y z
N MET A 1 9.34 -9.02 46.24
CA MET A 1 8.81 -8.07 47.24
C MET A 1 8.57 -6.77 46.50
N PHE A 2 7.31 -6.33 46.46
CA PHE A 2 6.86 -5.16 45.72
C PHE A 2 7.57 -3.90 46.22
N ASN A 3 8.07 -3.04 45.32
CA ASN A 3 8.35 -1.66 45.68
C ASN A 3 7.18 -0.81 45.18
N GLN A 4 6.31 -0.48 46.12
CA GLN A 4 5.40 0.66 46.05
C GLN A 4 6.25 1.92 45.91
N ASP A 5 5.94 2.75 44.91
CA ASP A 5 6.17 4.21 44.86
C ASP A 5 5.93 4.68 43.41
N MET A 6 4.67 4.69 42.97
CA MET A 6 4.26 5.15 41.63
C MET A 6 3.15 6.22 41.67
N ASP A 7 2.87 6.84 42.82
CA ASP A 7 1.79 7.83 42.97
C ASP A 7 2.32 9.20 43.42
N GLY A 8 3.22 9.79 42.63
CA GLY A 8 3.69 11.16 42.82
C GLY A 8 3.71 11.94 41.49
N PRO A 9 3.33 13.24 41.47
CA PRO A 9 3.21 14.04 40.24
C PRO A 9 4.55 14.33 39.52
N ASN A 10 5.67 13.82 40.03
CA ASN A 10 7.03 13.99 39.49
C ASN A 10 7.76 12.66 39.20
N ALA A 11 7.05 11.54 39.01
CA ALA A 11 7.68 10.28 38.60
C ALA A 11 8.24 10.40 37.17
N THR A 12 9.57 10.44 37.04
CA THR A 12 10.24 10.33 35.74
C THR A 12 10.07 8.92 35.22
N ILE A 13 9.32 8.77 34.13
CA ILE A 13 9.03 7.48 33.49
C ILE A 13 10.33 6.98 32.82
N GLY A 14 11.11 6.17 33.54
CA GLY A 14 12.31 5.52 33.01
C GLY A 14 12.01 4.51 31.89
N PRO A 15 13.04 3.95 31.21
CA PRO A 15 12.94 3.11 29.99
C PRO A 15 12.17 1.78 30.13
N SER A 16 11.48 1.53 31.25
CA SER A 16 10.70 0.32 31.51
C SER A 16 9.36 0.28 30.77
N TRP A 17 8.70 1.42 30.54
CA TRP A 17 7.37 1.45 29.92
C TRP A 17 7.35 0.86 28.50
N ILE A 18 8.40 1.11 27.71
CA ILE A 18 8.49 0.58 26.35
C ILE A 18 8.65 -0.93 26.36
N GLY A 19 9.31 -1.48 27.39
CA GLY A 19 9.41 -2.91 27.62
C GLY A 19 8.07 -3.56 27.99
N HIS A 20 7.18 -2.82 28.64
CA HIS A 20 5.81 -3.28 28.93
C HIS A 20 4.93 -3.23 27.68
N LEU A 21 4.97 -2.14 26.91
CA LEU A 21 4.22 -2.01 25.66
C LEU A 21 4.66 -3.01 24.59
N THR A 22 5.96 -3.26 24.44
CA THR A 22 6.46 -4.24 23.46
C THR A 22 6.11 -5.69 23.80
N ARG A 23 5.62 -5.98 25.01
CA ARG A 23 5.05 -7.28 25.36
C ARG A 23 3.55 -7.40 25.06
N CYS A 24 2.84 -6.27 24.91
CA CYS A 24 1.43 -6.24 24.53
C CYS A 24 1.28 -6.68 23.06
N PRO A 25 0.52 -7.74 22.76
CA PRO A 25 0.27 -8.20 21.40
C PRO A 25 -0.36 -7.12 20.51
N GLU A 26 -1.36 -6.41 21.02
CA GLU A 26 -2.11 -5.38 20.29
C GLU A 26 -1.23 -4.19 19.93
N PHE A 27 -0.37 -3.77 20.85
CA PHE A 27 0.60 -2.71 20.60
C PHE A 27 1.63 -3.12 19.55
N ARG A 28 2.14 -4.36 19.61
CA ARG A 28 3.04 -4.89 18.58
C ARG A 28 2.38 -4.90 17.20
N THR A 29 1.14 -5.38 17.12
CA THR A 29 0.35 -5.36 15.88
C THR A 29 0.23 -3.94 15.35
N LEU A 30 -0.13 -2.96 16.20
CA LEU A 30 -0.23 -1.56 15.80
C LEU A 30 1.10 -1.01 15.25
N VAL A 31 2.22 -1.28 15.93
CA VAL A 31 3.56 -0.83 15.48
C VAL A 31 3.95 -1.47 14.16
N TYR A 32 3.72 -2.77 13.97
CA TYR A 32 4.04 -3.47 12.73
C TYR A 32 3.17 -2.98 11.57
N THR A 33 1.87 -2.81 11.79
CA THR A 33 0.95 -2.24 10.80
C THR A 33 1.40 -0.84 10.40
N ARG A 34 1.71 0.02 11.38
CA ARG A 34 2.15 1.39 11.10
C ARG A 34 3.48 1.43 10.34
N TYR A 35 4.41 0.52 10.66
CA TYR A 35 5.67 0.42 9.93
C TYR A 35 5.44 0.01 8.46
N LEU A 36 4.58 -0.98 8.21
CA LEU A 36 4.22 -1.41 6.85
C LEU A 36 3.51 -0.30 6.05
N GLU A 37 2.62 0.48 6.68
CA GLU A 37 1.97 1.64 6.05
C GLU A 37 2.97 2.72 5.59
N LEU A 38 4.03 2.91 6.37
CA LEU A 38 5.06 3.91 6.12
C LEU A 38 6.23 3.38 5.31
N GLN A 39 6.33 2.06 5.08
CA GLN A 39 7.47 1.41 4.46
C GLN A 39 7.81 2.05 3.12
N ASP A 40 6.81 2.33 2.30
CA ASP A 40 6.96 2.99 1.00
C ASP A 40 7.60 4.37 1.12
N GLN A 41 7.20 5.15 2.12
CA GLN A 41 7.76 6.48 2.36
C GLN A 41 9.21 6.35 2.80
N ILE A 42 9.52 5.39 3.67
CA ILE A 42 10.89 5.14 4.13
C ILE A 42 11.77 4.66 2.97
N VAL A 43 11.26 3.75 2.12
CA VAL A 43 11.95 3.25 0.92
C VAL A 43 12.21 4.37 -0.07
N ASN A 44 11.20 5.20 -0.32
CA ASN A 44 11.31 6.37 -1.19
C ASN A 44 12.20 7.46 -0.61
N LEU A 45 12.61 7.43 0.66
CA LEU A 45 13.62 8.37 1.16
C LEU A 45 15.01 8.02 0.61
N TYR A 46 15.37 6.74 0.46
CA TYR A 46 16.76 6.36 0.14
C TYR A 46 16.98 5.75 -1.25
N LYS A 47 15.92 5.45 -2.01
CA LYS A 47 16.02 4.96 -3.39
C LYS A 47 16.11 6.10 -4.42
N ALA A 48 16.78 5.86 -5.53
CA ALA A 48 16.89 6.80 -6.64
C ALA A 48 15.52 6.98 -7.33
N ASN A 49 14.82 8.05 -6.97
CA ASN A 49 13.60 8.54 -7.59
C ASN A 49 13.42 10.03 -7.23
N ASP A 50 12.45 10.69 -7.86
CA ASP A 50 12.19 12.13 -7.69
C ASP A 50 11.95 12.55 -6.22
N LEU A 51 11.53 11.62 -5.36
CA LEU A 51 11.34 11.85 -3.93
C LEU A 51 12.59 11.51 -3.11
N GLY A 52 13.34 10.45 -3.40
CA GLY A 52 14.44 9.98 -2.57
C GLY A 52 15.75 10.71 -2.79
N ASP A 53 16.10 10.96 -4.05
CA ASP A 53 17.29 11.75 -4.36
C ASP A 53 17.11 13.21 -3.90
N ALA A 54 15.91 13.78 -4.08
CA ALA A 54 15.65 15.16 -3.67
C ALA A 54 15.39 15.32 -2.16
N ARG A 55 14.68 14.40 -1.49
CA ARG A 55 14.20 14.63 -0.12
C ARG A 55 15.28 14.44 0.94
N ILE A 56 16.14 13.42 0.84
CA ILE A 56 17.27 13.28 1.78
C ILE A 56 18.20 14.49 1.62
N ASP A 57 18.49 14.89 0.38
CA ASP A 57 19.37 16.02 0.10
C ASP A 57 18.78 17.35 0.59
N VAL A 58 17.44 17.54 0.45
CA VAL A 58 16.72 18.71 0.97
C VAL A 58 16.70 18.73 2.51
N LEU A 59 16.34 17.61 3.15
CA LEU A 59 16.30 17.53 4.61
C LEU A 59 17.69 17.77 5.22
N LEU A 60 18.75 17.25 4.58
CA LEU A 60 20.11 17.45 5.05
C LEU A 60 20.60 18.89 4.83
N LYS A 61 20.20 19.56 3.75
CA LYS A 61 20.47 21.00 3.58
C LYS A 61 19.68 21.87 4.56
N GLU A 62 18.43 21.52 4.84
CA GLU A 62 17.56 22.23 5.77
C GLU A 62 18.07 22.13 7.23
N TYR A 63 18.66 20.98 7.59
CA TYR A 63 19.11 20.70 8.95
C TYR A 63 20.65 20.52 9.08
N ASP A 64 21.45 20.96 8.10
CA ASP A 64 22.90 20.69 7.94
C ASP A 64 23.73 20.98 9.21
N ASN A 65 23.45 22.11 9.87
CA ASN A 65 24.14 22.52 11.10
C ASN A 65 23.80 21.66 12.34
N SER A 66 22.61 21.05 12.36
CA SER A 66 22.18 20.14 13.43
C SER A 66 22.59 18.70 13.14
N PHE A 67 22.50 18.27 11.88
CA PHE A 67 22.87 16.92 11.45
C PHE A 67 24.37 16.66 11.57
N SER A 68 25.22 17.60 11.16
CA SER A 68 26.68 17.45 11.23
C SER A 68 27.24 17.39 12.67
N ARG A 69 26.58 18.05 13.64
CA ARG A 69 26.97 18.04 15.05
C ARG A 69 26.47 16.80 15.80
N ASP A 70 25.25 16.35 15.56
CA ASP A 70 24.63 15.29 16.36
C ASP A 70 24.87 13.87 15.82
N LEU A 71 25.18 13.68 14.54
CA LEU A 71 25.58 12.36 14.00
C LEU A 71 26.87 11.80 14.63
N LYS A 72 27.74 12.65 15.20
CA LYS A 72 28.92 12.20 15.96
C LYS A 72 28.56 11.62 17.33
N ARG A 73 27.39 11.97 17.87
CA ARG A 73 26.92 11.57 19.21
C ARG A 73 25.87 10.48 19.18
N TRP A 74 25.26 10.21 18.03
CA TRP A 74 24.24 9.18 17.90
C TRP A 74 24.90 7.82 17.60
N PRO A 75 24.89 6.86 18.54
CA PRO A 75 25.23 5.49 18.23
C PRO A 75 24.09 4.92 17.40
N ILE A 76 24.14 5.12 16.08
CA ILE A 76 23.22 4.50 15.14
C ILE A 76 23.66 3.03 14.99
N SER A 77 23.21 2.18 15.91
CA SER A 77 23.51 0.75 15.89
C SER A 77 22.29 -0.02 15.39
N VAL A 78 22.49 -0.89 14.39
CA VAL A 78 21.55 -1.97 14.01
C VAL A 78 21.73 -3.19 14.94
N TYR A 79 22.51 -3.05 16.02
CA TYR A 79 23.15 -4.08 16.85
C TYR A 79 24.34 -4.79 16.16
N ARG A 80 25.54 -4.29 16.54
CA ARG A 80 26.89 -4.90 16.52
C ARG A 80 27.41 -5.48 15.18
N ASN A 81 28.21 -4.62 14.50
CA ASN A 81 29.41 -4.93 13.69
C ASN A 81 29.30 -4.92 12.15
N ASP A 82 28.21 -4.44 11.58
CA ASP A 82 27.92 -4.50 10.14
C ASP A 82 27.75 -3.12 9.47
N LEU A 83 27.79 -2.06 10.28
CA LEU A 83 27.85 -0.66 9.84
C LEU A 83 28.84 0.11 10.73
N TYR A 84 30.12 0.04 10.39
CA TYR A 84 31.10 0.99 10.91
C TYR A 84 31.08 2.23 10.04
N ARG A 85 30.91 3.40 10.64
CA ARG A 85 31.21 4.66 9.97
C ARG A 85 32.72 4.63 9.65
N THR A 86 33.08 4.55 8.37
CA THR A 86 34.40 4.98 7.95
C THR A 86 34.51 6.47 8.25
N THR A 87 35.71 6.98 8.54
CA THR A 87 35.98 8.34 9.06
C THR A 87 35.70 9.47 8.06
N GLU A 88 34.67 9.33 7.23
CA GLU A 88 34.32 10.17 6.09
C GLU A 88 33.98 11.61 6.52
N THR A 89 34.49 12.56 5.73
CA THR A 89 34.56 13.99 6.09
C THR A 89 33.75 14.89 5.15
N THR A 90 33.08 14.34 4.13
CA THR A 90 32.31 15.13 3.16
C THR A 90 30.78 14.94 3.27
N PHE A 91 30.04 15.92 2.75
CA PHE A 91 28.57 15.89 2.67
C PHE A 91 28.07 14.72 1.80
N ALA A 92 28.70 14.49 0.65
CA ALA A 92 28.34 13.41 -0.28
C ALA A 92 28.47 12.02 0.36
N GLU A 93 29.55 11.78 1.11
CA GLU A 93 29.76 10.52 1.82
C GLU A 93 28.72 10.32 2.95
N SER A 94 28.30 11.39 3.61
CA SER A 94 27.25 11.35 4.65
C SER A 94 25.89 10.97 4.08
N VAL A 95 25.57 11.45 2.87
CA VAL A 95 24.36 11.05 2.12
C VAL A 95 24.42 9.56 1.79
N THR A 96 25.53 9.06 1.25
CA THR A 96 25.72 7.64 0.92
C THR A 96 25.58 6.74 2.16
N PHE A 97 26.13 7.17 3.30
CA PHE A 97 26.01 6.44 4.56
C PHE A 97 24.56 6.35 5.04
N LEU A 98 23.83 7.47 5.06
CA LEU A 98 22.44 7.50 5.53
C LEU A 98 21.52 6.64 4.66
N ARG A 99 21.71 6.68 3.32
CA ARG A 99 20.99 5.79 2.40
C ARG A 99 21.23 4.32 2.74
N SER A 100 22.51 3.94 2.88
CA SER A 100 22.92 2.58 3.21
C SER A 100 22.39 2.12 4.58
N PHE A 101 22.33 3.03 5.55
CA PHE A 101 21.77 2.75 6.87
C PHE A 101 20.26 2.49 6.81
N LEU A 102 19.48 3.36 6.16
CA LEU A 102 18.03 3.21 6.05
C LEU A 102 17.66 1.90 5.33
N GLU A 103 18.38 1.57 4.27
CA GLU A 103 18.20 0.31 3.54
C GLU A 103 18.43 -0.90 4.45
N LYS A 104 19.61 -1.00 5.06
CA LYS A 104 19.97 -2.13 5.93
C LYS A 104 19.07 -2.22 7.16
N ARG A 105 18.70 -1.08 7.75
CA ARG A 105 17.78 -1.04 8.90
C ARG A 105 16.40 -1.55 8.52
N ASN A 106 15.88 -1.15 7.37
CA ASN A 106 14.59 -1.63 6.90
C ASN A 106 14.60 -3.13 6.61
N GLN A 107 15.65 -3.63 5.96
CA GLN A 107 15.83 -5.07 5.73
C GLN A 107 15.90 -5.85 7.05
N TRP A 108 16.64 -5.33 8.04
CA TRP A 108 16.73 -5.95 9.36
C TRP A 108 15.38 -5.99 10.09
N LEU A 109 14.60 -4.91 10.04
CA LEU A 109 13.27 -4.84 10.67
C LEU A 109 12.30 -5.86 10.08
N LEU A 110 12.30 -6.01 8.75
CA LEU A 110 11.51 -7.04 8.06
C LEU A 110 11.94 -8.46 8.44
N ALA A 111 13.25 -8.69 8.59
CA ALA A 111 13.78 -10.02 8.88
C ALA A 111 13.64 -10.44 10.36
N ASN A 112 13.67 -9.48 11.29
CA ASN A 112 13.83 -9.78 12.73
C ASN A 112 12.72 -9.23 13.63
N MET A 113 12.05 -8.14 13.25
CA MET A 113 11.00 -7.55 14.10
C MET A 113 9.59 -7.95 13.69
N ILE A 114 9.31 -8.01 12.39
CA ILE A 114 7.99 -8.39 11.91
C ILE A 114 7.97 -9.91 11.74
N PRO A 115 7.08 -10.64 12.45
CA PRO A 115 6.91 -12.08 12.23
C PRO A 115 6.64 -12.35 10.75
N LYS A 116 7.26 -13.38 10.17
CA LYS A 116 7.10 -13.67 8.73
C LYS A 116 5.64 -13.99 8.37
N ASP A 117 4.93 -14.58 9.32
CA ASP A 117 3.51 -14.92 9.30
C ASP A 117 2.61 -13.79 9.83
N PHE A 118 3.17 -12.63 10.20
CA PHE A 118 2.35 -11.49 10.64
C PHE A 118 1.45 -11.04 9.51
N ASP A 119 0.15 -11.25 9.69
CA ASP A 119 -0.87 -10.74 8.82
C ASP A 119 -1.26 -9.33 9.26
N SER A 120 -0.88 -8.34 8.44
CA SER A 120 -1.24 -6.94 8.63
C SER A 120 -2.76 -6.70 8.55
N THR A 121 -3.56 -7.70 8.21
CA THR A 121 -5.02 -7.66 8.21
C THR A 121 -5.66 -8.13 9.52
N SER A 122 -4.87 -8.45 10.56
CA SER A 122 -5.36 -8.91 11.89
C SER A 122 -5.93 -7.81 12.80
N ALA A 123 -5.80 -6.53 12.43
CA ALA A 123 -6.67 -5.49 12.99
C ALA A 123 -8.13 -5.82 12.62
N PRO A 124 -9.14 -5.51 13.47
CA PRO A 124 -10.52 -5.83 13.14
C PRO A 124 -10.87 -5.29 11.76
N ALA A 125 -11.12 -6.23 10.84
CA ALA A 125 -11.43 -5.93 9.46
C ALA A 125 -12.63 -4.99 9.39
N VAL A 126 -12.48 -3.83 8.76
CA VAL A 126 -13.64 -3.00 8.42
C VAL A 126 -14.42 -3.75 7.36
N THR A 127 -15.55 -4.32 7.75
CA THR A 127 -16.39 -5.09 6.83
C THR A 127 -17.55 -4.27 6.30
N LYS A 128 -17.93 -4.55 5.05
CA LYS A 128 -19.13 -3.99 4.41
C LYS A 128 -19.93 -5.08 3.73
N ALA A 129 -21.24 -4.88 3.72
CA ALA A 129 -22.16 -5.63 2.89
C ALA A 129 -21.89 -5.36 1.40
N ALA A 130 -21.74 -6.43 0.63
CA ALA A 130 -21.58 -6.39 -0.82
C ALA A 130 -22.76 -7.11 -1.47
N ASP A 131 -23.58 -6.35 -2.19
CA ASP A 131 -24.78 -6.84 -2.86
C ASP A 131 -24.46 -7.07 -4.35
N PRO A 132 -24.61 -8.28 -4.90
CA PRO A 132 -24.33 -8.53 -6.32
C PRO A 132 -25.10 -7.57 -7.22
N THR A 133 -24.43 -7.02 -8.24
CA THR A 133 -25.12 -6.19 -9.24
C THR A 133 -25.65 -7.04 -10.37
N ASN A 134 -26.81 -6.66 -10.90
CA ASN A 134 -27.35 -7.21 -12.14
C ASN A 134 -27.19 -6.23 -13.32
N ALA A 135 -26.24 -5.28 -13.21
CA ALA A 135 -26.00 -4.32 -14.27
C ALA A 135 -25.47 -5.03 -15.52
N THR A 136 -25.97 -4.64 -16.69
CA THR A 136 -25.38 -5.09 -17.95
C THR A 136 -24.09 -4.32 -18.16
N VAL A 137 -23.01 -5.00 -18.56
CA VAL A 137 -21.73 -4.33 -18.84
C VAL A 137 -21.37 -4.54 -20.31
N ILE A 138 -21.15 -3.43 -21.01
CA ILE A 138 -20.69 -3.40 -22.39
C ILE A 138 -19.29 -2.82 -22.40
N VAL A 139 -18.32 -3.55 -22.94
CA VAL A 139 -16.94 -3.09 -23.07
C VAL A 139 -16.55 -3.06 -24.54
N ASN A 140 -16.18 -1.88 -25.05
CA ASN A 140 -15.85 -1.65 -26.47
C ASN A 140 -16.94 -2.24 -27.40
N GLY A 141 -18.22 -1.99 -27.08
CA GLY A 141 -19.37 -2.49 -27.84
C GLY A 141 -19.74 -3.97 -27.63
N LYS A 142 -19.01 -4.72 -26.80
CA LYS A 142 -19.28 -6.15 -26.52
C LYS A 142 -19.84 -6.35 -25.13
N ARG A 143 -20.92 -7.10 -24.99
CA ARG A 143 -21.46 -7.49 -23.68
C ARG A 143 -20.50 -8.46 -22.98
N ILE A 144 -20.09 -8.13 -21.76
CA ILE A 144 -19.21 -8.95 -20.92
C ILE A 144 -19.91 -9.20 -19.59
N ALA A 145 -19.86 -10.45 -19.10
CA ALA A 145 -20.35 -10.79 -17.78
C ALA A 145 -19.25 -10.57 -16.74
N PHE A 146 -19.56 -9.88 -15.65
CA PHE A 146 -18.66 -9.67 -14.52
C PHE A 146 -19.26 -10.25 -13.24
N ASP A 147 -18.40 -10.72 -12.34
CA ASP A 147 -18.72 -10.76 -10.92
C ASP A 147 -18.49 -9.35 -10.36
N ALA A 148 -19.56 -8.66 -9.98
CA ALA A 148 -19.51 -7.28 -9.53
C ALA A 148 -20.52 -7.06 -8.40
N TYR A 149 -20.18 -6.17 -7.47
CA TYR A 149 -20.98 -5.91 -6.28
C TYR A 149 -21.22 -4.40 -6.12
N ASN A 150 -22.39 -4.06 -5.60
CA ASN A 150 -22.68 -2.75 -5.05
C ASN A 150 -22.26 -2.75 -3.57
N ILE A 151 -21.39 -1.82 -3.21
CA ILE A 151 -20.98 -1.56 -1.83
C ILE A 151 -21.17 -0.06 -1.60
N GLU A 152 -22.06 0.29 -0.67
CA GLU A 152 -22.37 1.68 -0.33
C GLU A 152 -22.70 2.55 -1.55
N GLY A 153 -23.54 2.05 -2.45
CA GLY A 153 -24.01 2.79 -3.63
C GLY A 153 -23.02 2.84 -4.79
N ASN A 154 -21.82 2.27 -4.66
CA ASN A 154 -20.81 2.24 -5.73
C ASN A 154 -20.66 0.84 -6.31
N ASN A 155 -20.37 0.74 -7.61
CA ASN A 155 -20.10 -0.55 -8.27
C ASN A 155 -18.62 -0.92 -8.15
N TYR A 156 -18.36 -2.11 -7.61
CA TYR A 156 -17.04 -2.68 -7.42
C TYR A 156 -16.84 -3.89 -8.31
N PHE A 157 -15.70 -3.93 -9.00
CA PHE A 157 -15.36 -4.95 -9.98
C PHE A 157 -14.05 -5.62 -9.58
N LYS A 158 -13.95 -6.93 -9.83
CA LYS A 158 -12.69 -7.65 -9.63
C LYS A 158 -11.60 -7.03 -10.52
N LEU A 159 -10.50 -6.59 -9.90
CA LEU A 159 -9.44 -5.85 -10.60
C LEU A 159 -8.86 -6.63 -11.79
N ARG A 160 -8.61 -7.92 -11.60
CA ARG A 160 -8.06 -8.81 -12.62
C ARG A 160 -9.03 -9.05 -13.79
N ASP A 161 -10.34 -9.00 -13.54
CA ASP A 161 -11.34 -9.09 -14.60
C ASP A 161 -11.30 -7.84 -15.49
N LEU A 162 -11.15 -6.65 -14.89
CA LEU A 162 -10.96 -5.40 -15.64
C LEU A 162 -9.66 -5.43 -16.46
N ALA A 163 -8.54 -5.83 -15.86
CA ALA A 163 -7.25 -5.95 -16.54
C ALA A 163 -7.33 -6.92 -17.74
N MET A 164 -8.00 -8.07 -17.57
CA MET A 164 -8.22 -9.04 -18.64
C MET A 164 -9.03 -8.45 -19.79
N VAL A 165 -10.12 -7.74 -19.49
CA VAL A 165 -11.03 -7.21 -20.52
C VAL A 165 -10.43 -6.03 -21.29
N PHE A 166 -9.60 -5.20 -20.63
CA PHE A 166 -8.91 -4.09 -21.29
C PHE A 166 -7.60 -4.51 -21.98
N SER A 167 -7.15 -5.76 -21.76
CA SER A 167 -5.93 -6.31 -22.35
C SER A 167 -5.96 -6.27 -23.88
N GLY A 168 -4.92 -5.69 -24.48
CA GLY A 168 -4.83 -5.47 -25.93
C GLY A 168 -5.43 -4.16 -26.43
N SER A 169 -6.02 -3.33 -25.56
CA SER A 169 -6.42 -1.96 -25.89
C SER A 169 -5.28 -0.96 -25.61
N GLY A 170 -5.45 0.29 -26.08
CA GLY A 170 -4.54 1.40 -25.72
C GLY A 170 -4.55 1.78 -24.24
N LYS A 171 -5.51 1.26 -23.45
CA LYS A 171 -5.65 1.49 -21.99
C LYS A 171 -5.49 0.22 -21.19
N GLN A 172 -4.75 -0.74 -21.74
CA GLN A 172 -4.36 -1.97 -21.04
C GLN A 172 -3.45 -1.68 -19.85
N PHE A 173 -3.51 -2.55 -18.85
CA PHE A 173 -2.59 -2.55 -17.72
C PHE A 173 -2.38 -3.97 -17.19
N GLU A 174 -1.23 -4.19 -16.55
CA GLU A 174 -0.90 -5.41 -15.82
C GLU A 174 -1.19 -5.23 -14.32
N VAL A 175 -1.46 -6.35 -13.63
CA VAL A 175 -1.66 -6.39 -12.17
C VAL A 175 -0.55 -7.23 -11.55
N ASP A 176 0.50 -6.56 -11.10
CA ASP A 176 1.64 -7.18 -10.43
C ASP A 176 1.42 -7.17 -8.91
N TRP A 177 1.63 -8.33 -8.27
CA TRP A 177 1.74 -8.41 -6.81
C TRP A 177 3.22 -8.26 -6.40
N LYS A 178 3.51 -7.26 -5.57
CA LYS A 178 4.84 -7.01 -5.02
C LYS A 178 4.92 -7.64 -3.63
N GLU A 179 5.43 -8.87 -3.57
CA GLU A 179 5.53 -9.65 -2.32
C GLU A 179 6.40 -8.94 -1.26
N ASP A 180 7.48 -8.29 -1.68
CA ASP A 180 8.47 -7.61 -0.83
C ASP A 180 7.89 -6.44 -0.02
N VAL A 181 6.87 -5.78 -0.57
CA VAL A 181 6.16 -4.65 0.05
C VAL A 181 4.67 -4.93 0.26
N ARG A 182 4.23 -6.17 0.01
CA ARG A 182 2.84 -6.63 0.08
C ARG A 182 1.85 -5.66 -0.56
N ALA A 183 2.16 -5.22 -1.78
CA ALA A 183 1.41 -4.17 -2.47
C ALA A 183 0.96 -4.61 -3.86
N ILE A 184 -0.14 -4.02 -4.32
CA ILE A 184 -0.59 -4.14 -5.71
C ILE A 184 0.11 -3.06 -6.54
N ASN A 185 0.75 -3.43 -7.64
CA ASN A 185 1.27 -2.49 -8.62
C ASN A 185 0.55 -2.66 -9.96
N LEU A 186 -0.09 -1.58 -10.41
CA LEU A 186 -0.77 -1.51 -11.69
C LEU A 186 0.18 -0.90 -12.71
N VAL A 187 0.51 -1.64 -13.77
CA VAL A 187 1.51 -1.21 -14.76
C VAL A 187 0.83 -0.83 -16.06
N SER A 188 0.80 0.46 -16.38
CA SER A 188 0.16 1.00 -17.57
C SER A 188 0.82 0.52 -18.86
N GLY A 189 0.03 0.32 -19.91
CA GLY A 189 0.52 -0.03 -21.24
C GLY A 189 1.04 -1.46 -21.38
N ARG A 190 1.20 -2.20 -20.27
CA ARG A 190 1.56 -3.61 -20.26
C ARG A 190 0.31 -4.47 -20.42
N ARG A 191 0.41 -5.49 -21.27
CA ARG A 191 -0.67 -6.46 -21.48
C ARG A 191 -0.82 -7.33 -20.23
N TYR A 192 -2.06 -7.55 -19.79
CA TYR A 192 -2.37 -8.40 -18.64
C TYR A 192 -2.01 -9.87 -18.91
N THR A 193 -1.41 -10.51 -17.91
CA THR A 193 -1.08 -11.95 -17.90
C THR A 193 -2.09 -12.71 -17.05
N PRO A 194 -2.95 -13.57 -17.66
CA PRO A 194 -3.92 -14.35 -16.91
C PRO A 194 -3.28 -15.27 -15.88
N VAL A 195 -3.85 -15.30 -14.68
CA VAL A 195 -3.44 -16.18 -13.57
C VAL A 195 -4.48 -17.27 -13.25
N GLY A 196 -5.64 -17.23 -13.93
CA GLY A 196 -6.73 -18.18 -13.78
C GLY A 196 -7.85 -17.65 -12.87
N GLY A 197 -9.09 -17.97 -13.23
CA GLY A 197 -10.29 -17.56 -12.49
C GLY A 197 -10.83 -16.17 -12.85
N GLU A 198 -10.22 -15.47 -13.80
CA GLU A 198 -10.77 -14.22 -14.33
C GLU A 198 -12.08 -14.47 -15.08
N LEU A 199 -13.00 -13.51 -14.95
CA LEU A 199 -14.36 -13.55 -15.49
C LEU A 199 -15.17 -14.79 -15.05
N ALA A 200 -14.66 -15.56 -14.08
CA ALA A 200 -15.39 -16.65 -13.48
C ALA A 200 -16.62 -16.11 -12.76
N LYS A 201 -17.73 -16.84 -12.90
CA LYS A 201 -19.01 -16.46 -12.32
C LYS A 201 -18.93 -16.48 -10.79
N GLY A 202 -19.31 -15.38 -10.16
CA GLY A 202 -19.45 -15.29 -8.71
C GLY A 202 -20.55 -16.18 -8.14
N ALA A 203 -20.45 -16.48 -6.85
CA ALA A 203 -21.54 -17.14 -6.15
C ALA A 203 -22.71 -16.16 -5.93
N LYS A 204 -23.93 -16.69 -5.95
CA LYS A 204 -25.16 -15.90 -5.80
C LYS A 204 -25.30 -15.39 -4.37
N GLY A 205 -25.90 -14.21 -4.24
CA GLY A 205 -26.33 -13.65 -2.96
C GLY A 205 -25.35 -12.65 -2.35
N LYS A 206 -25.86 -11.93 -1.34
CA LYS A 206 -25.11 -10.93 -0.57
C LYS A 206 -23.93 -11.59 0.13
N VAL A 207 -22.79 -10.89 0.15
CA VAL A 207 -21.57 -11.35 0.81
C VAL A 207 -21.03 -10.28 1.74
N GLN A 208 -20.22 -10.69 2.73
CA GLN A 208 -19.37 -9.75 3.44
C GLN A 208 -18.09 -9.52 2.65
N SER A 209 -17.63 -8.28 2.70
CA SER A 209 -16.38 -7.82 2.11
C SER A 209 -15.51 -7.20 3.21
N THR A 210 -14.20 -7.27 3.05
CA THR A 210 -13.23 -6.69 3.98
C THR A 210 -12.48 -5.56 3.29
N LEU A 211 -12.39 -4.38 3.91
CA LEU A 211 -11.63 -3.26 3.34
C LEU A 211 -10.18 -3.68 3.09
N TRP A 212 -9.69 -3.39 1.89
CA TRP A 212 -8.30 -3.60 1.52
C TRP A 212 -7.44 -2.44 2.03
N THR A 213 -6.41 -2.76 2.79
CA THR A 213 -5.54 -1.76 3.44
C THR A 213 -4.12 -1.72 2.89
N SER A 214 -3.69 -2.75 2.15
CA SER A 214 -2.36 -2.75 1.54
C SER A 214 -2.21 -1.65 0.50
N ALA A 215 -0.97 -1.16 0.34
CA ALA A 215 -0.65 -0.13 -0.63
C ALA A 215 -1.00 -0.54 -2.06
N ILE A 216 -1.43 0.45 -2.84
CA ILE A 216 -1.73 0.30 -4.27
C ILE A 216 -0.91 1.35 -5.01
N TYR A 217 -0.31 0.92 -6.10
CA TYR A 217 0.54 1.72 -6.96
C TYR A 217 0.03 1.72 -8.38
N LYS A 218 0.25 2.82 -9.08
CA LYS A 218 0.21 2.89 -10.53
C LYS A 218 1.55 3.38 -11.03
N ASP A 219 2.20 2.59 -11.88
CA ASP A 219 3.50 2.92 -12.47
C ASP A 219 4.53 3.29 -11.38
N ASN A 220 4.54 2.53 -10.27
CA ASN A 220 5.35 2.76 -9.06
C ASN A 220 5.03 4.04 -8.26
N ALA A 221 4.03 4.83 -8.65
CA ALA A 221 3.52 5.95 -7.85
C ALA A 221 2.35 5.47 -6.97
N LYS A 222 2.39 5.78 -5.67
CA LYS A 222 1.33 5.37 -4.72
C LYS A 222 0.03 6.11 -5.05
N VAL A 223 -1.08 5.37 -5.10
CA VAL A 223 -2.41 5.90 -5.39
C VAL A 223 -3.38 5.53 -4.28
N SER A 224 -4.39 6.37 -4.07
CA SER A 224 -5.47 6.11 -3.11
C SER A 224 -6.70 5.63 -3.86
N LEU A 225 -6.97 4.33 -3.81
CA LEU A 225 -8.17 3.71 -4.37
C LEU A 225 -8.88 2.93 -3.27
N THR A 226 -10.22 2.97 -3.27
CA THR A 226 -10.99 2.11 -2.38
C THR A 226 -11.14 0.72 -3.01
N ALA A 227 -10.72 -0.30 -2.26
CA ALA A 227 -10.85 -1.68 -2.65
C ALA A 227 -11.32 -2.54 -1.48
N TYR A 228 -11.95 -3.67 -1.80
CA TYR A 228 -12.39 -4.67 -0.83
C TYR A 228 -11.90 -6.06 -1.25
N ASN A 229 -11.52 -6.88 -0.28
CA ASN A 229 -11.35 -8.31 -0.48
C ASN A 229 -12.71 -9.01 -0.38
N ILE A 230 -13.05 -9.79 -1.40
CA ILE A 230 -14.21 -10.68 -1.40
C ILE A 230 -13.73 -12.03 -1.91
N ARG A 231 -13.81 -13.06 -1.05
CA ARG A 231 -13.42 -14.45 -1.37
C ARG A 231 -12.02 -14.53 -1.99
N GLY A 232 -11.03 -13.85 -1.41
CA GLY A 232 -9.63 -13.89 -1.86
C GLY A 232 -9.34 -13.05 -3.09
N ASN A 233 -10.28 -12.26 -3.60
CA ASN A 233 -10.10 -11.40 -4.76
C ASN A 233 -10.26 -9.92 -4.39
N ASN A 234 -9.51 -9.03 -5.06
CA ASN A 234 -9.60 -7.59 -4.85
C ASN A 234 -10.62 -6.95 -5.79
N TYR A 235 -11.62 -6.31 -5.20
CA TYR A 235 -12.67 -5.59 -5.90
C TYR A 235 -12.46 -4.09 -5.73
N PHE A 236 -12.40 -3.36 -6.84
CA PHE A 236 -12.12 -1.93 -6.87
C PHE A 236 -13.34 -1.16 -7.35
N LYS A 237 -13.54 0.03 -6.79
CA LYS A 237 -14.58 0.94 -7.27
C LYS A 237 -14.33 1.27 -8.74
N LEU A 238 -15.30 0.94 -9.59
CA LEU A 238 -15.14 1.00 -11.05
C LEU A 238 -14.67 2.38 -11.51
N ARG A 239 -15.34 3.44 -11.03
CA ARG A 239 -15.04 4.82 -11.42
C ARG A 239 -13.63 5.25 -11.04
N ASP A 240 -13.09 4.74 -9.94
CA ASP A 240 -11.73 5.08 -9.53
C ASP A 240 -10.72 4.46 -10.51
N VAL A 241 -10.94 3.20 -10.92
CA VAL A 241 -10.08 2.52 -11.91
C VAL A 241 -10.20 3.14 -13.30
N THR A 242 -11.42 3.44 -13.75
CA THR A 242 -11.61 4.04 -15.08
C THR A 242 -11.04 5.45 -15.14
N LYS A 243 -11.19 6.25 -14.09
CA LYS A 243 -10.51 7.55 -13.99
C LYS A 243 -8.99 7.39 -14.02
N LEU A 244 -8.46 6.45 -13.24
CA LEU A 244 -7.03 6.21 -13.12
C LEU A 244 -6.36 5.82 -14.45
N PHE A 245 -7.06 5.05 -15.29
CA PHE A 245 -6.59 4.65 -16.63
C PHE A 245 -7.17 5.48 -17.77
N ASN A 246 -7.86 6.58 -17.46
CA ASN A 246 -8.53 7.45 -18.41
C ASN A 246 -9.49 6.69 -19.36
N ILE A 247 -10.23 5.71 -18.88
CA ILE A 247 -11.20 4.91 -19.64
C ILE A 247 -12.57 5.58 -19.58
N GLY A 248 -13.24 5.71 -20.72
CA GLY A 248 -14.59 6.25 -20.81
C GLY A 248 -15.56 5.34 -20.07
N VAL A 249 -16.41 5.94 -19.22
CA VAL A 249 -17.44 5.22 -18.47
C VAL A 249 -18.78 5.94 -18.59
N GLY A 250 -19.79 5.22 -19.07
CA GLY A 250 -21.16 5.68 -19.23
C GLY A 250 -22.14 4.89 -18.37
N TRP A 251 -23.30 5.48 -18.10
CA TRP A 251 -24.42 4.83 -17.43
C TRP A 251 -25.72 5.12 -18.16
N GLU A 252 -26.38 4.07 -18.63
CA GLU A 252 -27.74 4.12 -19.18
C GLU A 252 -28.74 3.63 -18.12
N PRO A 253 -29.49 4.54 -17.47
CA PRO A 253 -30.37 4.21 -16.36
C PRO A 253 -31.57 3.32 -16.74
N HIS A 254 -32.08 3.42 -17.98
CA HIS A 254 -33.27 2.66 -18.40
C HIS A 254 -32.97 1.16 -18.53
N THR A 255 -31.79 0.83 -19.07
CA THR A 255 -31.37 -0.57 -19.25
C THR A 255 -30.44 -1.05 -18.14
N LYS A 256 -30.09 -0.17 -17.20
CA LYS A 256 -29.09 -0.42 -16.15
C LYS A 256 -27.77 -0.90 -16.75
N THR A 257 -27.32 -0.22 -17.80
CA THR A 257 -26.12 -0.59 -18.55
C THR A 257 -24.95 0.30 -18.20
N ILE A 258 -23.84 -0.33 -17.84
CA ILE A 258 -22.53 0.30 -17.71
C ILE A 258 -21.83 0.15 -19.06
N GLU A 259 -21.44 1.27 -19.66
CA GLU A 259 -20.64 1.28 -20.88
C GLU A 259 -19.20 1.64 -20.54
N LEU A 260 -18.26 0.83 -21.02
CA LEU A 260 -16.83 1.03 -20.87
C LEU A 260 -16.21 1.10 -22.26
N ASP A 261 -15.49 2.18 -22.53
CA ASP A 261 -14.84 2.37 -23.82
C ASP A 261 -13.38 2.79 -23.64
N THR A 262 -12.48 1.94 -24.11
CA THR A 262 -11.03 2.16 -24.04
C THR A 262 -10.52 3.16 -25.09
N ALA A 263 -11.32 3.48 -26.11
CA ALA A 263 -11.02 4.54 -27.08
C ALA A 263 -11.41 5.93 -26.56
N LEU A 264 -12.37 6.02 -25.64
CA LEU A 264 -12.85 7.29 -25.07
C LEU A 264 -12.16 7.63 -23.76
N SER A 265 -11.89 8.91 -23.52
CA SER A 265 -11.36 9.40 -22.24
C SER A 265 -12.42 9.35 -21.13
N TYR A 266 -11.98 9.23 -19.88
CA TYR A 266 -12.84 9.37 -18.72
C TYR A 266 -13.43 10.79 -18.67
N GLN A 267 -14.70 10.91 -18.33
CA GLN A 267 -15.38 12.18 -18.07
C GLN A 267 -15.98 12.15 -16.67
N GLU A 268 -15.83 13.25 -15.93
CA GLU A 268 -16.54 13.38 -14.66
C GLU A 268 -18.05 13.46 -14.94
N PRO A 269 -18.88 12.77 -14.13
CA PRO A 269 -20.33 12.82 -14.25
C PRO A 269 -20.90 14.20 -13.87
#